data_AF-A0A3N5P2C6-F1
#
_entry.id   AF-A0A3N5P2C6-F1
#
_cell.length_a   1.000
_cell.length_b   1.000
_cell.length_c   1.000
_cell.angle_alpha   90.00
_cell.angle_beta   90.00
_cell.angle_gamma   90.00
#
_symmetry.space_group_name_H-M   'P 1'
#
loop_
_entity.id
_entity.type
_entity.pdbx_description
1 polymer ?
#
loop_
_entity_poly.entity_id
_entity_poly.type
_entity_poly.pdbx_seq_one_letter_code
_entity_poly.pdbx_strand_id
1 'polypeptide(L)'
;MGQARLGVWWVWDERLTISLLQFLVYVGYLMLRSAVEDPARRARFAAVYGIVAFVSVPINFIAIRLWRTQHPLMFGTEEGGLGPNMMFAFFFSLITFTVWYVTLMGHRIRLERLRDDVEHLKERLAG
;
A
#
# COMPACT_ATOMS: atom_id res chain seq x y z
N MET A 1 -19.00 -33.87 9.50
CA MET A 1 -17.70 -34.46 9.13
C MET A 1 -17.10 -33.59 8.05
N GLY A 2 -16.00 -32.90 8.37
CA GLY A 2 -15.38 -31.90 7.52
C GLY A 2 -14.62 -32.54 6.36
N GLN A 3 -14.96 -32.14 5.14
CA GLN A 3 -14.08 -32.35 4.01
C GLN A 3 -13.05 -31.24 4.00
N ALA A 4 -11.90 -31.51 4.62
CA ALA A 4 -10.67 -30.82 4.24
C ALA A 4 -10.47 -31.10 2.74
N ARG A 5 -10.61 -30.06 1.90
CA ARG A 5 -10.35 -30.12 0.46
C ARG A 5 -8.85 -30.30 0.22
N LEU A 6 -8.33 -31.50 0.47
CA LEU A 6 -6.94 -31.90 0.26
C LEU A 6 -6.75 -32.43 -1.17
N GLY A 7 -6.87 -31.54 -2.15
CA GLY A 7 -6.64 -31.90 -3.56
C GLY A 7 -6.35 -30.72 -4.51
N VAL A 8 -6.41 -29.48 -4.03
CA VAL A 8 -6.19 -28.28 -4.86
C VAL A 8 -5.14 -27.40 -4.19
N TRP A 9 -3.95 -27.34 -4.78
CA TRP A 9 -2.79 -26.56 -4.30
C TRP A 9 -2.94 -25.06 -4.53
N TRP A 10 -3.72 -24.66 -5.54
CA TRP A 10 -4.05 -23.27 -5.82
C TRP A 10 -5.50 -23.15 -6.27
N VAL A 11 -6.30 -22.41 -5.51
CA VAL A 11 -7.68 -22.08 -5.87
C VAL A 11 -7.63 -20.74 -6.59
N TRP A 12 -8.09 -20.69 -7.84
CA TRP A 12 -8.21 -19.46 -8.64
C TRP A 12 -9.37 -18.57 -8.17
N ASP A 13 -9.49 -18.38 -6.86
CA ASP A 13 -10.37 -17.38 -6.27
C ASP A 13 -9.79 -16.00 -6.58
N GLU A 14 -10.66 -15.04 -6.89
CA GLU A 14 -10.27 -13.70 -7.31
C GLU A 14 -9.60 -12.98 -6.14
N ARG A 15 -10.04 -13.22 -4.91
CA ARG A 15 -9.45 -12.64 -3.70
C ARG A 15 -8.01 -13.11 -3.53
N LEU A 16 -7.76 -14.40 -3.76
CA LEU A 16 -6.41 -14.97 -3.66
C LEU A 16 -5.51 -14.45 -4.78
N THR A 17 -6.04 -14.40 -6.00
CA THR A 17 -5.31 -13.93 -7.18
C THR A 17 -4.97 -12.44 -7.11
N ILE A 18 -5.89 -11.59 -6.63
CA ILE A 18 -5.64 -10.15 -6.42
C ILE A 18 -4.70 -9.90 -5.26
N SER A 19 -4.79 -10.67 -4.18
CA SER A 19 -3.83 -10.59 -3.07
C SER A 19 -2.41 -10.94 -3.54
N LEU A 20 -2.27 -11.98 -4.38
CA LEU A 20 -1.00 -12.32 -5.01
C LEU A 20 -0.51 -11.21 -5.95
N LEU A 21 -1.38 -10.64 -6.77
CA LEU A 21 -1.03 -9.52 -7.64
C LEU A 21 -0.53 -8.31 -6.84
N GLN A 22 -1.24 -7.92 -5.78
CA GLN A 22 -0.81 -6.87 -4.86
C GLN A 22 0.55 -7.19 -4.24
N PHE A 23 0.75 -8.43 -3.78
CA PHE A 23 2.04 -8.87 -3.26
C PHE A 23 3.16 -8.68 -4.27
N LEU A 24 2.97 -9.09 -5.52
CA LEU A 24 3.96 -8.92 -6.59
C LEU A 24 4.25 -7.44 -6.89
N VAL A 25 3.24 -6.57 -6.84
CA VAL A 25 3.44 -5.10 -6.95
C VAL A 25 4.30 -4.57 -5.79
N TYR A 26 4.06 -5.01 -4.55
CA TYR A 26 4.92 -4.61 -3.43
C TYR A 26 6.36 -5.12 -3.57
N VAL A 27 6.55 -6.38 -4.00
CA VAL A 27 7.88 -6.93 -4.28
C VAL A 27 8.57 -6.14 -5.40
N GLY A 28 7.86 -5.84 -6.48
CA GLY A 28 8.37 -5.03 -7.60
C GLY A 28 8.82 -3.64 -7.15
N TYR A 29 8.07 -2.98 -6.28
CA TYR A 29 8.47 -1.70 -5.68
C TYR A 29 9.80 -1.80 -4.91
N LEU A 30 9.94 -2.83 -4.08
CA LEU A 30 11.15 -3.04 -3.27
C LEU A 30 12.37 -3.34 -4.17
N MET A 31 12.20 -4.18 -5.18
CA MET A 31 13.26 -4.51 -6.15
C MET A 31 13.71 -3.28 -6.96
N LEU A 32 12.75 -2.47 -7.43
CA LEU A 32 13.06 -1.22 -8.12
C LEU A 32 13.86 -0.26 -7.23
N ARG A 33 13.49 -0.18 -5.95
CA ARG A 33 14.17 0.69 -5.00
C ARG A 33 15.57 0.20 -4.62
N SER A 34 15.82 -1.11 -4.65
CA SER A 34 17.16 -1.67 -4.43
C SER A 34 18.05 -1.63 -5.67
N ALA A 35 17.47 -1.72 -6.87
CA ALA A 35 18.23 -1.76 -8.12
C ALA A 35 18.75 -0.40 -8.61
N VAL A 36 18.19 0.71 -8.10
CA VAL A 36 18.58 2.06 -8.52
C VAL A 36 19.53 2.68 -7.49
N GLU A 37 20.79 2.82 -7.87
CA GLU A 37 21.86 3.38 -7.03
C GLU A 37 21.80 4.91 -6.93
N ASP A 38 21.51 5.60 -8.05
CA ASP A 38 21.41 7.06 -8.10
C ASP A 38 20.18 7.55 -7.29
N PRO A 39 20.38 8.34 -6.22
CA PRO A 39 19.31 8.81 -5.35
C PRO A 39 18.23 9.60 -6.08
N ALA A 40 18.60 10.46 -7.04
CA ALA A 40 17.68 11.30 -7.77
C ALA A 40 16.83 10.47 -8.74
N ARG A 41 17.47 9.51 -9.41
CA ARG A 41 16.80 8.56 -10.31
C ARG A 41 15.88 7.61 -9.53
N ARG A 42 16.31 7.15 -8.36
CA ARG A 42 15.51 6.31 -7.44
C ARG A 42 14.26 7.03 -6.97
N ALA A 43 14.36 8.33 -6.64
CA ALA A 43 13.21 9.13 -6.23
C ALA A 43 12.16 9.26 -7.34
N ARG A 44 12.59 9.52 -8.58
CA ARG A 44 11.69 9.63 -9.74
C ARG A 44 10.99 8.31 -10.05
N PHE A 45 11.74 7.21 -10.10
CA PHE A 45 11.16 5.90 -10.36
C PHE A 45 10.23 5.45 -9.23
N ALA A 46 10.59 5.71 -7.97
CA ALA A 46 9.71 5.42 -6.83
C ALA A 46 8.42 6.24 -6.87
N ALA A 47 8.46 7.50 -7.30
CA ALA A 47 7.27 8.34 -7.45
C ALA A 47 6.33 7.81 -8.55
N VAL A 48 6.88 7.50 -9.74
CA VAL A 48 6.10 6.92 -10.86
C VAL A 48 5.50 5.59 -10.45
N TYR A 49 6.29 4.70 -9.84
CA TYR A 49 5.80 3.41 -9.37
C TYR A 49 4.72 3.59 -8.30
N GLY A 50 4.87 4.54 -7.38
CA GLY A 50 3.87 4.84 -6.36
C GLY A 50 2.52 5.26 -6.96
N ILE A 51 2.53 6.08 -8.01
CA ILE A 51 1.31 6.48 -8.73
C ILE A 51 0.66 5.27 -9.39
N VAL A 52 1.44 4.41 -10.05
CA VAL A 52 0.91 3.18 -10.68
C VAL A 52 0.37 2.21 -9.63
N ALA A 53 1.08 2.04 -8.50
CA ALA A 53 0.65 1.20 -7.40
C ALA A 53 -0.64 1.72 -6.75
N PHE A 54 -0.90 3.03 -6.76
CA PHE A 54 -2.17 3.57 -6.28
C PHE A 54 -3.38 3.05 -7.08
N VAL A 55 -3.22 2.75 -8.37
CA VAL A 55 -4.27 2.17 -9.23
C VAL A 55 -4.69 0.77 -8.73
N SER A 56 -3.83 0.07 -7.99
CA SER A 56 -4.22 -1.22 -7.38
C SER A 56 -5.36 -1.10 -6.36
N VAL A 57 -5.51 0.07 -5.72
CA VAL A 57 -6.57 0.33 -4.73
C VAL A 57 -7.97 0.30 -5.35
N PRO A 58 -8.30 1.10 -6.39
CA PRO A 58 -9.60 1.03 -7.04
C PRO A 58 -9.81 -0.31 -7.78
N ILE A 59 -8.74 -0.92 -8.34
CA ILE A 59 -8.85 -2.26 -8.96
C ILE A 59 -9.33 -3.29 -7.93
N ASN A 60 -8.70 -3.33 -6.75
CA ASN A 60 -9.09 -4.24 -5.68
C ASN A 60 -10.53 -3.99 -5.21
N PHE A 61 -10.92 -2.72 -5.06
CA PHE A 61 -12.29 -2.34 -4.69
C PHE A 61 -13.33 -2.79 -5.71
N ILE A 62 -13.07 -2.55 -7.01
CA ILE A 62 -13.98 -2.95 -8.08
C ILE A 62 -14.04 -4.47 -8.18
N ALA A 63 -12.92 -5.17 -8.10
CA ALA A 63 -12.86 -6.61 -8.23
C ALA A 63 -13.72 -7.34 -7.17
N ILE A 64 -13.63 -6.92 -5.90
CA ILE A 64 -14.45 -7.48 -4.82
C ILE A 64 -15.94 -7.22 -5.05
N ARG A 65 -16.29 -6.13 -5.74
CA ARG A 65 -17.68 -5.72 -5.98
C ARG A 65 -18.27 -6.34 -7.25
N LEU A 66 -17.44 -6.65 -8.25
CA LEU A 66 -17.84 -7.25 -9.53
C LEU A 66 -18.22 -8.72 -9.37
N TRP A 67 -17.50 -9.45 -8.51
CA TRP A 67 -17.72 -10.87 -8.27
C TRP A 67 -18.52 -11.15 -6.99
N ARG A 68 -19.71 -10.54 -6.96
CA ARG A 68 -20.70 -10.61 -5.88
C ARG A 68 -21.49 -11.93 -5.82
N THR A 69 -20.94 -13.06 -6.25
CA THR A 69 -21.76 -14.25 -6.58
C THR A 69 -21.86 -15.35 -5.51
N GLN A 70 -21.22 -15.26 -4.33
CA GLN A 70 -21.27 -16.37 -3.34
C GLN A 70 -21.70 -16.06 -1.89
N HIS A 71 -22.19 -14.87 -1.56
CA HIS A 71 -22.86 -14.66 -0.26
C HIS A 71 -24.22 -13.96 -0.43
N PRO A 72 -25.32 -14.51 0.15
CA PRO A 72 -26.62 -13.87 0.11
C PRO A 72 -26.54 -12.49 0.76
N LEU A 73 -27.17 -11.53 0.10
CA LEU A 73 -27.20 -10.11 0.46
C LEU A 73 -27.85 -9.94 1.85
N MET A 74 -27.03 -9.64 2.87
CA MET A 74 -27.45 -8.76 3.97
C MET A 74 -27.29 -7.28 3.59
N PHE A 75 -27.27 -6.95 2.29
CA PHE A 75 -27.24 -5.57 1.80
C PHE A 75 -28.47 -5.37 0.91
N GLY A 76 -29.61 -5.30 1.57
CA GLY A 76 -30.91 -5.18 0.93
C GLY A 76 -32.02 -4.77 1.89
N THR A 77 -31.77 -3.81 2.78
CA THR A 77 -32.82 -2.99 3.42
C THR A 77 -32.12 -1.84 4.13
N GLU A 78 -32.51 -0.61 3.79
CA GLU A 78 -32.41 0.73 4.42
C GLU A 78 -31.51 1.06 5.66
N GLU A 79 -30.75 0.14 6.25
CA GLU A 79 -29.88 0.35 7.43
C GLU A 79 -28.39 0.04 7.16
N GLY A 80 -27.99 -0.10 5.89
CA GLY A 80 -26.63 -0.47 5.46
C GLY A 80 -25.60 0.67 5.49
N GLY A 81 -25.68 1.58 6.46
CA GLY A 81 -24.66 2.58 6.73
C GLY A 81 -23.59 2.04 7.69
N LEU A 82 -22.34 2.47 7.56
CA LEU A 82 -21.37 2.32 8.66
C LEU A 82 -22.05 2.87 9.92
N GLY A 83 -22.33 2.00 10.91
CA GLY A 83 -22.89 2.44 12.17
C GLY A 83 -22.06 3.60 12.73
N PRO A 84 -22.64 4.56 13.46
CA PRO A 84 -21.93 5.79 13.88
C PRO A 84 -20.55 5.52 14.52
N ASN A 85 -20.44 4.43 15.27
CA ASN A 85 -19.20 3.98 15.88
C ASN A 85 -18.14 3.47 14.87
N MET A 86 -18.56 2.77 13.81
CA MET A 86 -17.64 2.33 12.74
C MET A 86 -17.15 3.52 11.92
N MET A 87 -18.00 4.53 11.71
CA MET A 87 -17.62 5.75 11.00
C MET A 87 -16.58 6.54 11.80
N PHE A 88 -16.76 6.65 13.12
CA PHE A 88 -15.73 7.22 14.00
C PHE A 88 -14.42 6.45 13.92
N ALA A 89 -14.44 5.11 14.03
CA ALA A 89 -13.24 4.30 13.91
C ALA A 89 -12.53 4.48 12.55
N PHE A 90 -13.30 4.59 11.47
CA PHE A 90 -12.77 4.88 10.13
C PHE A 90 -12.08 6.24 10.07
N PHE A 91 -12.72 7.33 10.49
CA PHE A 91 -12.09 8.66 10.46
C PHE A 91 -10.93 8.78 11.43
N PHE A 92 -11.04 8.20 12.63
CA PHE A 92 -9.97 8.18 13.61
C PHE A 92 -8.73 7.45 13.07
N SER A 93 -8.91 6.26 12.50
CA SER A 93 -7.81 5.52 11.88
C SER A 93 -7.24 6.26 10.68
N LEU A 94 -8.09 6.81 9.81
CA LEU A 94 -7.66 7.60 8.65
C LEU A 94 -6.77 8.77 9.07
N ILE A 95 -7.23 9.59 10.02
CA ILE A 95 -6.48 10.73 10.53
C ILE A 95 -5.18 10.27 11.19
N THR A 96 -5.23 9.22 12.03
CA THR A 96 -4.05 8.69 12.73
C THR A 96 -2.98 8.24 11.74
N PHE A 97 -3.35 7.44 10.73
CA PHE A 97 -2.42 6.97 9.71
C PHE A 97 -1.92 8.10 8.81
N THR A 98 -2.75 9.11 8.50
CA THR A 98 -2.32 10.31 7.76
C THR A 98 -1.28 11.11 8.55
N VAL A 99 -1.55 11.41 9.83
CA VAL A 99 -0.60 12.13 10.69
C VAL A 99 0.70 11.34 10.86
N TRP A 100 0.60 10.04 11.07
CA TRP A 100 1.76 9.15 11.15
C TRP A 100 2.59 9.17 9.87
N TYR A 101 1.94 9.07 8.71
CA TYR A 101 2.60 9.16 7.40
C TYR A 101 3.32 10.50 7.21
N VAL A 102 2.66 11.63 7.50
CA VAL A 102 3.27 12.97 7.37
C VAL A 102 4.47 13.12 8.30
N THR A 103 4.38 12.60 9.53
CA THR A 103 5.48 12.61 10.50
C THR A 103 6.69 11.82 9.99
N LEU A 104 6.46 10.60 9.49
CA LEU A 104 7.51 9.77 8.90
C LEU A 104 8.14 10.44 7.66
N MET A 105 7.33 11.06 6.81
CA MET A 105 7.82 11.79 5.64
C MET A 105 8.72 12.97 6.05
N GLY A 106 8.30 13.74 7.06
CA GLY A 106 9.10 14.84 7.61
C GLY A 106 10.44 14.35 8.16
N HIS A 107 10.46 13.26 8.93
CA HIS A 107 11.69 12.63 9.40
C HIS A 107 12.60 12.20 8.25
N ARG A 108 12.02 11.64 7.18
CA ARG A 108 12.79 11.19 6.03
C ARG A 108 13.46 12.34 5.28
N ILE A 109 12.74 13.44 5.07
CA ILE A 109 13.29 14.67 4.45
C ILE A 109 14.41 15.25 5.33
N ARG A 110 14.23 15.26 6.65
CA ARG A 110 15.25 15.75 7.58
C ARG A 110 16.52 14.92 7.54
N LEU A 111 16.40 13.59 7.45
CA LEU A 111 17.54 12.68 7.29
C LEU A 111 18.31 12.94 5.99
N GLU A 112 17.60 13.19 4.89
CA GLU A 112 18.23 13.52 3.60
C GLU A 112 19.03 14.83 3.70
N ARG A 113 18.43 15.89 4.26
CA ARG A 113 19.11 17.19 4.45
C ARG A 113 20.35 17.09 5.34
N LEU A 114 20.26 16.36 6.46
CA LEU A 114 21.39 16.14 7.36
C LEU A 114 22.53 15.38 6.68
N ARG A 115 22.21 14.45 5.78
CA ARG A 115 23.21 13.72 5.00
C ARG A 115 23.95 14.66 4.05
N ASP A 116 23.21 15.53 3.35
CA ASP A 116 23.79 16.52 2.44
C ASP A 116 24.69 17.53 3.19
N ASP A 117 24.27 17.99 4.38
CA ASP A 117 25.07 18.89 5.22
C ASP A 117 26.42 18.26 5.65
N VAL A 118 26.40 16.97 6.01
CA VAL A 118 27.62 16.23 6.38
C VAL A 118 28.56 16.07 5.19
N GLU A 119 28.02 15.84 4.00
CA GLU A 119 28.81 15.70 2.77
C GLU A 119 29.49 17.02 2.40
N HIS A 120 28.76 18.14 2.45
CA HIS A 120 29.32 19.48 2.25
C HIS A 120 30.38 19.88 3.29
N LEU A 121 30.21 19.52 4.56
CA LEU A 121 31.22 19.80 5.60
C LEU A 121 32.50 18.99 5.38
N LYS A 122 32.39 17.75 4.90
CA LYS A 122 33.56 16.92 4.56
C LYS A 122 34.33 17.52 3.38
N GLU A 123 33.63 17.99 2.34
CA GLU A 123 34.25 18.67 1.20
C GLU A 123 35.03 19.92 1.63
N ARG A 124 34.46 20.72 2.56
CA ARG A 124 35.12 21.92 3.10
C ARG A 124 36.33 21.64 3.99
N LEU A 125 36.43 20.45 4.59
CA LEU A 125 37.55 20.04 5.43
C LEU A 125 38.65 19.32 4.62
N ALA A 126 38.30 18.77 3.46
CA ALA A 126 39.21 18.02 2.58
C ALA A 126 39.90 18.90 1.51
N GLY A 127 39.45 20.14 1.32
CA GLY A 127 40.12 21.17 0.52
C GLY A 127 40.90 22.15 1.40
#